data_AF-F0XQU6-F1
#
_entry.id   AF-F0XQU6-F1
#
_cell.length_a   1.000
_cell.length_b   1.000
_cell.length_c   1.000
_cell.angle_alpha   90.00
_cell.angle_beta   90.00
_cell.angle_gamma   90.00
#
_symmetry.space_group_name_H-M   'P 1'
#
loop_
_entity.id
_entity.type
_entity.pdbx_description
1 polymer ?
#
loop_
_entity_poly.entity_id
_entity_poly.type
_entity_poly.pdbx_seq_one_letter_code
_entity_poly.pdbx_strand_id
1 'polypeptide(L)'
;MKDENPVDDEAHDDVEYTTLDLKSIRRKHCSLNLLSFSTGCLSTIALLAVAFFFHRSLATSPKSSADIEAEEWNHCGRSSAVAKARGCVMEPMFYGWMPPQCVYDELTKQYPVFEDRKYYSDPNLTEELGPGQLWAGEHSVVYTSR
;
A
#
# COMPACT_ATOMS: atom_id res chain seq x y z
N MET A 1 -80.81 -15.00 66.04
CA MET A 1 -81.84 -15.28 65.02
C MET A 1 -81.14 -15.29 63.68
N LYS A 2 -81.01 -16.49 63.08
CA LYS A 2 -80.77 -16.85 61.67
C LYS A 2 -79.55 -16.22 60.97
N ASP A 3 -78.53 -17.02 60.66
CA ASP A 3 -78.37 -17.87 59.45
C ASP A 3 -78.10 -17.03 58.19
N GLU A 4 -76.92 -17.18 57.61
CA GLU A 4 -76.67 -17.66 56.23
C GLU A 4 -75.23 -17.35 55.78
N ASN A 5 -74.62 -18.36 55.14
CA ASN A 5 -73.32 -18.33 54.45
C ASN A 5 -73.60 -18.14 52.95
N PRO A 6 -72.79 -17.42 52.14
CA PRO A 6 -71.88 -18.09 51.18
C PRO A 6 -70.54 -17.36 50.94
N VAL A 7 -69.39 -18.04 50.78
CA VAL A 7 -68.83 -18.68 49.56
C VAL A 7 -68.27 -17.69 48.51
N ASP A 8 -66.94 -17.75 48.42
CA ASP A 8 -65.98 -17.51 47.31
C ASP A 8 -65.67 -16.10 46.78
N ASP A 9 -64.36 -15.77 46.79
CA ASP A 9 -63.62 -15.33 45.59
C ASP A 9 -62.10 -15.52 45.81
N GLU A 10 -61.60 -16.68 45.35
CA GLU A 10 -60.19 -16.87 44.98
C GLU A 10 -59.90 -16.02 43.73
N ALA A 11 -59.05 -15.00 43.84
CA ALA A 11 -58.19 -14.49 42.75
C ALA A 11 -57.38 -13.27 43.22
N HIS A 12 -56.25 -13.47 43.92
CA HIS A 12 -55.34 -12.33 44.12
C HIS A 12 -53.83 -12.60 44.18
N ASP A 13 -53.35 -13.83 44.03
CA ASP A 13 -51.92 -14.13 44.24
C ASP A 13 -51.13 -14.60 42.99
N ASP A 14 -51.74 -14.68 41.81
CA ASP A 14 -51.06 -15.20 40.60
C ASP A 14 -50.35 -14.12 39.74
N VAL A 15 -50.60 -12.83 40.02
CA VAL A 15 -50.08 -11.72 39.20
C VAL A 15 -48.67 -11.28 39.65
N GLU A 16 -48.32 -11.44 40.92
CA GLU A 16 -47.03 -10.95 41.42
C GLU A 16 -45.86 -11.90 41.06
N TYR A 17 -46.08 -13.21 41.15
CA TYR A 17 -45.05 -14.21 40.83
C TYR A 17 -44.66 -14.20 39.34
N THR A 18 -45.63 -14.04 38.44
CA THR A 18 -45.40 -14.03 36.99
C THR A 18 -44.66 -12.77 36.51
N THR A 19 -44.88 -11.61 37.13
CA THR A 19 -44.21 -10.36 36.73
C THR A 19 -42.75 -10.27 37.17
N LEU A 20 -42.39 -10.89 38.30
CA LEU A 20 -41.00 -10.95 38.76
C LEU A 20 -40.16 -11.88 37.90
N ASP A 21 -40.72 -13.03 37.49
CA ASP A 21 -40.04 -13.99 36.63
C ASP A 21 -39.86 -13.44 35.20
N LEU A 22 -40.88 -12.79 34.64
CA LEU A 22 -40.78 -12.09 33.34
C LEU A 22 -39.75 -10.95 33.36
N LYS A 23 -39.66 -10.17 34.45
CA LYS A 23 -38.62 -9.13 34.62
C LYS A 23 -37.21 -9.73 34.78
N SER A 24 -37.09 -10.92 35.35
CA SER A 24 -35.82 -11.65 35.51
C SER A 24 -35.35 -12.23 34.18
N ILE A 25 -36.24 -12.88 33.42
CA ILE A 25 -35.99 -13.43 32.09
C ILE A 25 -35.65 -12.32 31.08
N ARG A 26 -36.37 -11.18 31.12
CA ARG A 26 -36.10 -10.00 30.28
C ARG A 26 -34.76 -9.34 30.58
N ARG A 27 -34.34 -9.29 31.86
CA ARG A 27 -33.02 -8.80 32.29
C ARG A 27 -31.89 -9.70 31.78
N LYS A 28 -32.07 -11.02 31.89
CA LYS A 28 -31.09 -12.01 31.40
C LYS A 28 -30.94 -11.92 29.87
N HIS A 29 -32.04 -11.81 29.12
CA HIS A 29 -32.00 -11.68 27.65
C HIS A 29 -31.37 -10.36 27.15
N CYS A 30 -31.58 -9.22 27.81
CA CYS A 30 -30.87 -7.97 27.47
C CYS A 30 -29.36 -8.06 27.75
N SER A 31 -28.96 -8.68 28.87
CA SER A 31 -27.55 -8.86 29.21
C SER A 31 -26.83 -9.86 28.30
N LEU A 32 -27.49 -10.95 27.89
CA LEU A 32 -26.92 -11.99 27.04
C LEU A 32 -26.70 -11.49 25.60
N ASN A 33 -27.60 -10.65 25.08
CA ASN A 33 -27.46 -10.02 23.76
C ASN A 33 -26.36 -8.95 23.74
N LEU A 34 -26.21 -8.19 24.83
CA LEU A 34 -25.14 -7.19 24.99
C LEU A 34 -23.75 -7.84 25.13
N LEU A 35 -23.67 -8.98 25.85
CA LEU A 35 -22.46 -9.78 25.98
C LEU A 35 -22.07 -10.44 24.64
N SER A 36 -23.05 -10.87 23.84
CA SER A 36 -22.80 -11.45 22.51
C SER A 36 -22.28 -10.41 21.52
N PHE A 37 -22.87 -9.20 21.51
CA PHE A 37 -22.40 -8.10 20.66
C PHE A 37 -20.99 -7.62 21.04
N SER A 38 -20.72 -7.44 22.33
CA SER A 38 -19.40 -7.03 22.81
C SER A 38 -18.32 -8.07 22.54
N THR A 39 -18.62 -9.37 22.72
CA THR A 39 -17.69 -10.45 22.36
C THR A 39 -17.41 -10.49 20.85
N GLY A 40 -18.44 -10.23 20.03
CA GLY A 40 -18.29 -10.07 18.58
C GLY A 40 -17.35 -8.90 18.23
N CYS A 41 -17.56 -7.72 18.80
CA CYS A 41 -16.69 -6.56 18.55
C CYS A 41 -15.25 -6.78 19.03
N LEU A 42 -15.05 -7.40 20.20
CA LEU A 42 -13.71 -7.66 20.71
C LEU A 42 -12.95 -8.68 19.84
N SER A 43 -13.64 -9.71 19.35
CA SER A 43 -13.03 -10.70 18.45
C SER A 43 -12.67 -10.10 17.09
N THR A 44 -13.51 -9.24 16.51
CA THR A 44 -13.17 -8.56 15.25
C THR A 44 -12.01 -7.58 15.41
N ILE A 45 -11.97 -6.80 16.50
CA ILE A 45 -10.84 -5.90 16.80
C ILE A 45 -9.55 -6.70 16.97
N ALA A 46 -9.60 -7.84 17.70
CA ALA A 46 -8.44 -8.71 17.87
C ALA A 46 -7.93 -9.26 16.53
N LEU A 47 -8.82 -9.72 15.65
CA LEU A 47 -8.46 -10.21 14.31
C LEU A 47 -7.83 -9.11 13.45
N LEU A 48 -8.38 -7.89 13.48
CA LEU A 48 -7.81 -6.75 12.75
C LEU A 48 -6.44 -6.34 13.30
N ALA A 49 -6.26 -6.34 14.63
CA ALA A 49 -4.97 -6.03 15.25
C ALA A 49 -3.90 -7.07 14.87
N VAL A 50 -4.26 -8.35 14.89
CA VAL A 50 -3.39 -9.45 14.46
C VAL A 50 -3.04 -9.33 12.97
N ALA A 51 -4.04 -9.08 12.11
CA ALA A 51 -3.81 -8.86 10.67
C ALA A 51 -2.92 -7.65 10.40
N PHE A 52 -3.12 -6.53 11.11
CA PHE A 52 -2.27 -5.34 11.02
C PHE A 52 -0.83 -5.63 11.48
N PHE A 53 -0.67 -6.36 12.59
CA PHE A 53 0.65 -6.74 13.09
C PHE A 53 1.39 -7.65 12.09
N PHE A 54 0.72 -8.65 11.52
CA PHE A 54 1.28 -9.48 10.46
C PHE A 54 1.60 -8.65 9.21
N HIS A 55 0.72 -7.75 8.80
CA HIS A 55 0.96 -6.88 7.65
C HIS A 55 2.18 -5.98 7.86
N ARG A 56 2.36 -5.41 9.07
CA ARG A 56 3.56 -4.63 9.40
C ARG A 56 4.83 -5.46 9.54
N SER A 57 4.71 -6.70 10.04
CA SER A 57 5.85 -7.59 10.26
C SER A 57 6.34 -8.24 8.96
N LEU A 58 5.42 -8.51 8.03
CA LEU A 58 5.71 -9.02 6.69
C LEU A 58 5.95 -7.91 5.67
N ALA A 59 5.64 -6.65 6.00
CA ALA A 59 6.00 -5.53 5.15
C ALA A 59 7.52 -5.51 5.00
N THR A 60 7.98 -5.82 3.79
CA THR A 60 9.39 -5.69 3.42
C THR A 60 9.83 -4.25 3.68
N SER A 61 10.86 -4.07 4.50
CA SER A 61 11.47 -2.76 4.65
C SER A 61 11.95 -2.30 3.27
N PRO A 62 11.66 -1.05 2.87
CA PRO A 62 12.23 -0.52 1.63
C PRO A 62 13.75 -0.63 1.72
N LYS A 63 14.37 -1.15 0.65
CA LYS A 63 15.83 -1.23 0.52
C LYS A 63 16.40 0.18 0.55
N SER A 64 17.52 0.38 1.25
CA SER A 64 18.22 1.66 1.21
C SER A 64 18.81 1.90 -0.18
N SER A 65 19.18 3.15 -0.48
CA SER A 65 19.90 3.45 -1.73
C SER A 65 21.21 2.67 -1.82
N ALA A 66 21.93 2.52 -0.71
CA ALA A 66 23.16 1.72 -0.65
C ALA A 66 22.90 0.24 -0.96
N ASP A 67 21.82 -0.33 -0.42
CA ASP A 67 21.46 -1.72 -0.70
C ASP A 67 21.14 -1.90 -2.19
N ILE A 68 20.37 -0.98 -2.80
CA ILE A 68 20.04 -1.00 -4.23
C ILE A 68 21.30 -0.83 -5.10
N GLU A 69 22.25 0.01 -4.68
CA GLU A 69 23.54 0.19 -5.38
C GLU A 69 24.46 -1.03 -5.33
N ALA A 70 24.29 -1.88 -4.31
CA ALA A 70 25.04 -3.11 -4.11
C ALA A 70 24.40 -4.34 -4.78
N GLU A 71 23.20 -4.20 -5.33
CA GLU A 71 22.52 -5.29 -6.03
C GLU A 71 23.29 -5.73 -7.29
N GLU A 72 23.34 -7.05 -7.52
CA GLU A 72 24.04 -7.63 -8.67
C GLU A 72 23.48 -7.14 -10.02
N TRP A 73 22.15 -7.00 -10.13
CA TRP A 73 21.51 -6.51 -11.36
C TRP A 73 21.81 -5.04 -11.66
N ASN A 74 22.28 -4.26 -10.69
CA ASN A 74 22.56 -2.83 -10.84
C ASN A 74 24.01 -2.59 -11.29
N HIS A 75 24.40 -3.18 -12.42
CA HIS A 75 25.79 -3.11 -12.91
C HIS A 75 26.28 -1.67 -13.15
N CYS A 76 25.48 -0.81 -13.80
CA CYS A 76 25.89 0.55 -14.13
C CYS A 76 25.61 1.59 -13.03
N GLY A 77 24.94 1.21 -11.94
CA GLY A 77 24.56 2.15 -10.89
C GLY A 77 23.46 3.11 -11.31
N ARG A 78 23.00 3.97 -10.39
CA ARG A 78 21.87 4.89 -10.63
C ARG A 78 22.28 6.31 -10.99
N SER A 79 23.57 6.56 -11.25
CA SER A 79 24.06 7.88 -11.66
C SER A 79 25.08 7.77 -12.77
N SER A 80 25.13 8.79 -13.62
CA SER A 80 26.06 8.87 -14.74
C SER A 80 27.51 8.88 -14.31
N ALA A 81 27.81 9.45 -13.14
CA ALA A 81 29.14 9.38 -12.56
C ALA A 81 29.55 7.94 -12.21
N VAL A 82 28.65 7.18 -11.56
CA VAL A 82 28.90 5.78 -11.21
C VAL A 82 28.99 4.91 -12.47
N ALA A 83 28.09 5.10 -13.43
CA ALA A 83 28.10 4.35 -14.69
C ALA A 83 29.41 4.53 -15.46
N LYS A 84 29.86 5.78 -15.63
CA LYS A 84 31.15 6.10 -16.25
C LYS A 84 32.31 5.49 -15.47
N ALA A 85 32.30 5.59 -14.13
CA ALA A 85 33.34 4.99 -13.29
C ALA A 85 33.39 3.45 -13.37
N ARG A 86 32.26 2.81 -13.64
CA ARG A 86 32.13 1.36 -13.85
C ARG A 86 32.34 0.92 -15.31
N GLY A 87 32.68 1.85 -16.21
CA GLY A 87 32.95 1.55 -17.62
C GLY A 87 31.71 1.25 -18.46
N CYS A 88 30.52 1.65 -17.98
CA CYS A 88 29.30 1.57 -18.78
C CYS A 88 29.27 2.65 -19.86
N VAL A 89 28.49 2.40 -20.90
CA VAL A 89 28.35 3.25 -22.09
C VAL A 89 26.91 3.75 -22.17
N MET A 90 26.73 5.00 -22.57
CA MET A 90 25.40 5.56 -22.81
C MET A 90 24.84 4.94 -24.08
N GLU A 91 23.68 4.29 -23.99
CA GLU A 91 22.94 3.78 -25.14
C GLU A 91 21.83 4.80 -25.48
N PRO A 92 21.89 5.45 -26.65
CA PRO A 92 21.04 6.59 -26.95
C PRO A 92 19.62 6.22 -27.37
N MET A 93 19.35 5.01 -27.87
CA MET A 93 17.99 4.59 -28.26
C MET A 93 17.08 4.35 -27.04
N PHE A 94 17.66 3.88 -25.92
CA PHE A 94 17.04 3.67 -24.63
C PHE A 94 17.24 4.87 -23.69
N TYR A 95 18.19 5.75 -24.00
CA TYR A 95 18.64 6.86 -23.15
C TYR A 95 19.02 6.38 -21.74
N GLY A 96 19.97 5.44 -21.67
CA GLY A 96 20.42 4.86 -20.41
C GLY A 96 21.80 4.22 -20.48
N TRP A 97 22.37 3.95 -19.29
CA TRP A 97 23.70 3.33 -19.18
C TRP A 97 23.62 1.81 -19.29
N MET A 98 24.43 1.25 -20.18
CA MET A 98 24.51 -0.19 -20.39
C MET A 98 25.95 -0.70 -20.25
N PRO A 99 26.14 -1.95 -19.79
CA PRO A 99 27.43 -2.62 -19.92
C PRO A 99 27.86 -2.69 -21.40
N PRO A 100 29.16 -2.56 -21.72
CA PRO A 100 29.62 -2.53 -23.11
C PRO A 100 29.17 -3.72 -23.96
N GLN A 101 29.06 -4.91 -23.35
CA GLN A 101 28.61 -6.13 -24.03
C GLN A 101 27.12 -6.13 -24.43
N CYS A 102 26.34 -5.17 -23.91
CA CYS A 102 24.92 -5.03 -24.19
C CYS A 102 24.62 -3.92 -25.21
N VAL A 103 25.64 -3.12 -25.59
CA VAL A 103 25.47 -2.04 -26.56
C VAL A 103 25.51 -2.59 -27.97
N TYR A 104 24.60 -2.12 -28.82
CA TYR A 104 24.56 -2.45 -30.24
C TYR A 104 25.18 -1.31 -31.06
N ASP A 105 26.50 -1.19 -30.99
CA ASP A 105 27.26 -0.10 -31.62
C ASP A 105 26.94 0.12 -33.10
N GLU A 106 26.68 -0.95 -33.85
CA GLU A 106 26.32 -0.86 -35.28
C GLU A 106 25.00 -0.11 -35.48
N LEU A 107 23.98 -0.41 -34.67
CA LEU A 107 22.69 0.26 -34.72
C LEU A 107 22.81 1.70 -34.23
N THR A 108 23.56 1.94 -33.16
CA THR A 108 23.84 3.28 -32.66
C THR A 108 24.51 4.17 -33.71
N LYS A 109 25.44 3.63 -34.50
CA LYS A 109 26.08 4.36 -35.61
C LYS A 109 25.14 4.56 -36.80
N GLN A 110 24.26 3.60 -37.07
CA GLN A 110 23.27 3.69 -38.14
C GLN A 110 22.17 4.72 -37.84
N TYR A 111 21.80 4.85 -36.57
CA TYR A 111 20.75 5.73 -36.07
C TYR A 111 21.33 6.69 -35.03
N PRO A 112 21.89 7.84 -35.44
CA PRO A 112 22.55 8.78 -34.55
C PRO A 112 21.51 9.62 -33.78
N VAL A 113 20.84 8.98 -32.83
CA VAL A 113 19.66 9.53 -32.11
C VAL A 113 19.96 10.89 -31.47
N PHE A 114 21.16 11.13 -30.96
CA PHE A 114 21.49 12.43 -30.32
C PHE A 114 21.88 13.53 -31.31
N GLU A 115 22.14 13.17 -32.57
CA GLU A 115 22.54 14.10 -33.61
C GLU A 115 21.42 14.35 -34.65
N ASP A 116 20.37 13.52 -34.68
CA ASP A 116 19.31 13.61 -35.68
C ASP A 116 18.23 14.67 -35.37
N ARG A 117 18.18 15.17 -34.14
CA ARG A 117 17.21 16.18 -33.68
C ARG A 117 17.72 16.99 -32.50
N LYS A 118 16.97 18.03 -32.15
CA LYS A 118 17.23 18.87 -30.98
C LYS A 118 16.63 18.26 -29.73
N TYR A 119 17.42 18.25 -28.67
CA TYR A 119 16.99 17.86 -27.34
C TYR A 119 17.08 19.03 -26.37
N TYR A 120 16.28 18.97 -25.31
CA TYR A 120 16.14 20.03 -24.32
C TYR A 120 16.14 19.45 -22.91
N SER A 121 16.65 20.21 -21.95
CA SER A 121 16.64 19.84 -20.52
C SER A 121 15.26 20.03 -19.88
N ASP A 122 14.39 20.83 -20.51
CA ASP A 122 13.13 21.29 -19.95
C ASP A 122 11.93 21.02 -20.90
N PRO A 123 10.72 20.84 -20.35
CA PRO A 123 9.53 20.53 -21.14
C PRO A 123 9.03 21.69 -22.01
N ASN A 124 9.46 22.93 -21.77
CA ASN A 124 9.08 24.09 -22.60
C ASN A 124 10.03 24.27 -23.79
N LEU A 125 11.04 23.41 -23.94
CA LEU A 125 11.99 23.39 -25.06
C LEU A 125 12.80 24.70 -25.16
N THR A 126 13.26 25.24 -24.03
CA THR A 126 13.99 26.53 -23.99
C THR A 126 15.49 26.37 -23.78
N GLU A 127 15.94 25.30 -23.13
CA GLU A 127 17.35 25.02 -22.88
C GLU A 127 17.82 23.82 -23.72
N GLU A 128 18.41 24.10 -24.87
CA GLU A 128 18.91 23.10 -25.83
C GLU A 128 20.16 22.38 -25.29
N LEU A 129 20.19 21.05 -25.43
CA LEU A 129 21.28 20.18 -25.06
C LEU A 129 22.08 19.75 -26.30
N GLY A 130 23.40 19.94 -26.27
CA GLY A 130 24.28 19.44 -27.31
C GLY A 130 24.52 17.92 -27.21
N PRO A 131 24.97 17.25 -28.29
CA PRO A 131 25.24 15.81 -28.29
C PRO A 131 26.16 15.37 -27.15
N GLY A 132 27.22 16.13 -26.85
CA GLY A 132 28.12 15.81 -25.74
C GLY A 132 27.44 15.74 -24.37
N GLN A 133 26.43 16.59 -24.13
CA GLN A 133 25.64 16.56 -22.89
C GLN A 133 24.71 15.35 -22.83
N LEU A 134 24.13 14.96 -23.98
CA LEU A 134 23.30 13.77 -24.11
C LEU A 134 24.11 12.49 -23.89
N TRP A 135 25.27 12.38 -24.55
CA TRP A 135 26.23 11.28 -24.36
C TRP A 135 26.80 11.23 -22.93
N ALA A 136 26.92 12.38 -22.26
CA ALA A 136 27.33 12.44 -20.86
C ALA A 136 26.24 11.97 -19.88
N GLY A 137 24.98 11.92 -20.33
CA GLY A 137 23.84 11.39 -19.57
C GLY A 137 23.51 12.13 -18.29
N GLU A 138 23.89 13.40 -18.16
CA GLU A 138 23.77 14.13 -16.88
C GLU A 138 22.32 14.51 -16.56
N HIS A 139 21.45 14.49 -17.57
CA HIS A 139 20.01 14.71 -17.44
C HIS A 139 19.28 13.38 -17.38
N SER A 140 18.50 13.13 -16.32
CA SER A 140 17.71 11.89 -16.19
C SER A 140 16.53 11.80 -17.16
N VAL A 141 16.08 12.95 -17.67
CA VAL A 141 14.99 13.08 -18.65
C VAL A 141 15.40 14.17 -19.64
N VAL A 142 15.14 13.93 -20.92
CA VAL A 142 15.34 14.91 -22.00
C VAL A 142 14.09 15.01 -22.85
N TYR A 143 13.86 16.18 -23.43
CA TYR A 143 12.67 16.51 -24.20
C TYR A 143 13.05 16.78 -25.65
N THR A 144 12.16 16.47 -26.59
CA THR A 144 12.31 16.78 -28.01
C THR A 144 10.97 17.25 -28.57
N SER A 145 11.00 18.03 -29.64
CA SER A 145 9.80 18.34 -30.41
C SER A 145 9.22 17.07 -31.05
N ARG A 146 7.90 17.08 -31.27
CA ARG A 146 7.16 16.00 -31.94
C ARG A 146 7.41 15.99 -33.44
#